data_AF-A0A0C6FTG1-F1
#
_entry.id   AF-A0A0C6FTG1-F1
#
_cell.length_a   1.000
_cell.length_b   1.000
_cell.length_c   1.000
_cell.angle_alpha   90.00
_cell.angle_beta   90.00
_cell.angle_gamma   90.00
#
_symmetry.space_group_name_H-M   'P 1'
#
loop_
_entity.id
_entity.type
_entity.pdbx_description
1 polymer ?
#
loop_
_entity_poly.entity_id
_entity_poly.type
_entity_poly.pdbx_seq_one_letter_code
_entity_poly.pdbx_strand_id
1 'polypeptide(L)' 'MKDVASGIYFVEVRERDDPDDPAPARLWVAALPHAEAVEAVRALVPEGYHVALARHYPDRETAAGLNLQYGDVRELVEPA' A
#
# COMPACT_ATOMS: atom_id res chain seq x y z
N MET A 1 -6.47 -11.26 -18.94
CA MET A 1 -6.52 -11.52 -17.48
C MET A 1 -5.41 -10.68 -16.88
N LYS A 2 -5.69 -9.72 -15.98
CA LYS A 2 -4.61 -8.91 -15.38
C LYS A 2 -3.76 -9.84 -14.50
N ASP A 3 -2.44 -9.81 -14.67
CA ASP A 3 -1.50 -10.67 -13.95
C ASP A 3 -1.25 -10.13 -12.53
N VAL A 4 -2.30 -10.15 -11.71
CA VAL A 4 -2.28 -9.58 -10.35
C VAL A 4 -1.59 -10.54 -9.39
N ALA A 5 -0.74 -9.99 -8.51
CA ALA A 5 -0.16 -10.72 -7.39
C ALA A 5 -1.18 -10.85 -6.25
N SER A 6 -1.86 -12.00 -6.17
CA SER A 6 -2.80 -12.29 -5.08
C SER A 6 -2.10 -12.26 -3.71
N GLY A 7 -2.74 -11.64 -2.72
CA GLY A 7 -2.21 -11.56 -1.35
C GLY A 7 -1.19 -10.45 -1.12
N ILE A 8 -0.97 -9.59 -2.12
CA ILE A 8 -0.14 -8.39 -2.00
C ILE A 8 -0.97 -7.19 -2.46
N TYR A 9 -1.01 -6.16 -1.61
CA TYR A 9 -1.85 -4.99 -1.82
C TYR A 9 -1.01 -3.73 -1.74
N PHE A 10 -1.28 -2.80 -2.64
CA PHE A 10 -0.82 -1.43 -2.49
C PHE A 10 -1.80 -0.65 -1.63
N VAL A 11 -1.24 0.16 -0.73
CA VAL A 11 -1.98 0.99 0.22
C VAL A 11 -1.48 2.42 0.06
N GLU A 12 -2.41 3.36 -0.11
CA GLU A 12 -2.10 4.78 -0.16
C GLU A 12 -2.26 5.38 1.24
N VAL A 13 -1.25 6.13 1.65
CA VAL A 13 -1.21 6.86 2.92
C VAL A 13 -1.13 8.35 2.61
N ARG A 14 -2.07 9.13 3.13
CA ARG A 14 -2.14 10.59 2.94
C ARG A 14 -2.21 11.31 4.27
N GLU A 15 -1.57 12.47 4.37
CA GLU A 15 -1.65 13.33 5.56
C GLU A 15 -3.03 13.95 5.75
N ARG A 16 -3.78 14.13 4.65
CA ARG A 16 -5.13 14.68 4.64
C ARG A 16 -5.94 13.99 3.56
N ASP A 17 -7.22 13.78 3.82
CA ASP A 17 -8.21 13.29 2.86
C ASP A 17 -9.01 14.48 2.30
N ASP A 18 -8.30 15.36 1.58
CA ASP A 18 -8.91 16.50 0.90
C ASP A 18 -9.04 16.17 -0.61
N PRO A 19 -10.27 16.06 -1.13
CA PRO A 19 -10.49 15.76 -2.54
C PRO A 19 -10.19 16.95 -3.47
N ASP A 20 -10.17 18.18 -2.94
CA ASP A 20 -9.92 19.41 -3.70
C ASP A 20 -8.42 19.78 -3.70
N ASP A 21 -7.65 19.34 -2.70
CA ASP A 21 -6.19 19.44 -2.62
C ASP A 21 -5.57 18.14 -2.07
N PRO A 22 -5.50 17.08 -2.89
CA PRO A 22 -5.01 15.78 -2.42
C PRO A 22 -3.54 15.88 -2.07
N ALA A 23 -3.24 15.77 -0.76
CA ALA A 23 -1.87 15.60 -0.29
C ALA A 23 -1.21 14.42 -1.04
N PRO A 24 0.10 14.52 -1.36
CA PRO A 24 0.81 13.46 -2.06
C PRO A 24 0.66 12.15 -1.28
N ALA A 25 0.18 11.13 -1.98
CA ALA A 25 0.03 9.80 -1.40
C ALA A 25 1.39 9.11 -1.31
N ARG A 26 1.74 8.66 -0.12
CA ARG A 26 2.86 7.74 0.08
C ARG A 26 2.36 6.33 -0.20
N LEU A 27 3.06 5.62 -1.08
CA LEU A 27 2.67 4.27 -1.45
C LEU A 27 3.28 3.28 -0.47
N TRP A 28 2.47 2.38 0.04
CA TRP A 28 2.86 1.28 0.90
C TRP A 28 2.50 -0.04 0.23
N VAL A 29 3.19 -1.10 0.64
CA VAL A 29 2.86 -2.47 0.25
C VAL A 29 2.59 -3.31 1.49
N ALA A 30 1.58 -4.18 1.40
CA ALA A 30 1.21 -5.14 2.43
C ALA A 30 1.01 -6.54 1.83
N ALA A 31 1.82 -7.50 2.26
CA ALA A 31 1.73 -8.91 1.88
C ALA A 31 0.85 -9.70 2.87
N LEU A 32 -0.42 -9.29 2.96
CA LEU A 32 -1.40 -9.76 3.93
C LEU A 32 -2.75 -10.02 3.22
N PRO A 33 -3.71 -10.74 3.84
CA PRO A 33 -5.07 -10.81 3.32
C PRO A 33 -5.68 -9.42 3.14
N HIS A 34 -6.54 -9.27 2.13
CA HIS A 34 -7.19 -7.99 1.78
C HIS A 34 -7.82 -7.25 2.97
N ALA A 35 -8.48 -8.00 3.85
CA ALA A 35 -9.16 -7.45 5.02
C ALA A 35 -8.20 -6.85 6.06
N GLU A 36 -6.93 -7.25 6.05
CA GLU A 36 -5.91 -6.86 7.05
C GLU A 36 -4.95 -5.81 6.52
N ALA A 37 -4.77 -5.71 5.19
CA ALA A 37 -3.77 -4.85 4.57
C ALA A 37 -3.85 -3.37 5.00
N VAL A 38 -5.07 -2.79 5.03
CA VAL A 38 -5.28 -1.40 5.44
C VAL A 38 -4.97 -1.19 6.91
N GLU A 39 -5.45 -2.10 7.77
CA GLU A 39 -5.29 -1.97 9.21
C GLU A 39 -3.83 -2.16 9.63
N ALA A 40 -3.10 -3.03 8.95
CA ALA A 40 -1.68 -3.23 9.20
C ALA A 40 -0.87 -1.97 8.85
N VAL A 41 -1.17 -1.29 7.75
CA VAL A 41 -0.54 0.00 7.43
C VAL A 41 -0.99 1.10 8.38
N ARG A 42 -2.29 1.16 8.71
CA ARG A 42 -2.87 2.13 9.66
C ARG A 42 -2.18 2.08 11.02
N ALA A 43 -1.80 0.89 11.49
CA ALA A 43 -1.09 0.71 12.75
C ALA A 43 0.36 1.23 12.73
N LEU A 44 0.96 1.43 11.55
CA LEU A 44 2.36 1.85 11.39
C LEU A 44 2.51 3.34 11.08
N VAL A 45 1.43 4.01 10.68
CA VAL A 45 1.44 5.44 10.34
C VAL A 45 0.95 6.29 11.51
N PRO A 46 1.35 7.57 11.60
CA PRO A 46 0.90 8.45 12.68
C PRO A 46 -0.63 8.65 12.68
N GLU A 47 -1.17 8.92 13.87
CA GLU A 47 -2.58 9.25 14.02
C GLU A 47 -2.97 10.47 13.18
N GLY A 48 -4.15 10.43 12.57
CA GLY A 48 -4.66 11.49 11.68
C GLY A 48 -4.35 11.29 10.20
N TYR A 49 -3.44 10.37 9.85
CA TYR A 49 -3.21 9.99 8.46
C TYR A 49 -4.38 9.18 7.91
N HIS A 50 -4.75 9.43 6.65
CA HIS A 50 -5.73 8.66 5.92
C HIS A 50 -5.05 7.47 5.23
N VAL A 51 -5.61 6.28 5.41
CA VAL A 51 -5.07 5.02 4.86
C VAL A 51 -6.17 4.30 4.11
N ALA A 52 -5.93 4.02 2.83
CA ALA A 52 -6.87 3.33 1.95
C ALA A 52 -6.15 2.41 0.98
N LEU A 53 -6.84 1.40 0.47
CA LEU A 53 -6.30 0.59 -0.61
C LEU A 53 -6.13 1.43 -1.87
N ALA A 54 -4.98 1.27 -2.52
CA ALA A 54 -4.78 1.83 -3.83
C ALA A 54 -5.76 1.20 -4.83
N ARG A 55 -6.16 1.97 -5.84
CA ARG A 55 -7.06 1.47 -6.91
C ARG A 55 -6.37 0.47 -7.84
N HIS A 56 -5.05 0.38 -7.76
CA HIS A 56 -4.21 -0.50 -8.56
C HIS A 56 -3.56 -1.56 -7.66
N TYR A 57 -3.34 -2.74 -8.24
CA TYR A 57 -2.70 -3.87 -7.57
C TYR A 57 -1.33 -4.11 -8.18
N PRO A 58 -0.37 -4.63 -7.41
CA PRO A 58 0.90 -5.08 -7.97
C PRO A 58 0.65 -6.19 -8.97
N ASP A 59 1.35 -6.13 -10.11
CA ASP A 59 1.53 -7.30 -10.95
C ASP A 59 2.56 -8.25 -10.34
N ARG A 60 2.64 -9.47 -10.88
CA ARG A 60 3.55 -10.50 -10.36
C ARG A 60 5.03 -10.11 -10.48
N GLU A 61 5.40 -9.41 -11.54
CA GLU A 61 6.79 -8.97 -11.76
C GLU A 61 7.20 -7.96 -10.69
N THR A 62 6.37 -6.95 -10.44
CA THR A 62 6.56 -5.96 -9.39
C THR A 62 6.61 -6.63 -8.02
N ALA A 63 5.67 -7.51 -7.72
CA ALA A 63 5.66 -8.25 -6.46
C ALA A 63 6.93 -9.10 -6.24
N ALA A 64 7.42 -9.76 -7.30
CA ALA A 64 8.66 -10.53 -7.25
C ALA A 64 9.89 -9.63 -7.03
N GLY A 65 9.93 -8.46 -7.69
CA GLY A 65 10.98 -7.46 -7.51
C GLY A 65 11.03 -6.87 -6.10
N LEU A 66 9.88 -6.81 -5.41
CA LEU A 66 9.81 -6.36 -4.01
C LEU A 66 10.34 -7.41 -3.02
N ASN A 67 10.47 -8.68 -3.41
CA ASN A 67 10.97 -9.77 -2.55
C ASN A 67 10.28 -9.80 -1.17
N LEU A 68 8.94 -9.78 -1.17
CA LEU A 68 8.12 -9.73 0.05
C LEU A 68 7.85 -11.12 0.61
N GLN A 69 7.82 -11.21 1.94
CA GLN A 69 7.32 -12.37 2.69
C GLN A 69 5.90 -12.10 3.21
N TYR A 70 5.17 -13.18 3.52
CA TYR A 70 3.86 -13.05 4.17
C TYR A 70 4.00 -12.28 5.49
N GLY A 71 3.16 -11.27 5.67
CA GLY A 71 3.21 -10.37 6.82
C GLY A 71 4.05 -9.11 6.62
N ASP A 72 4.81 -9.00 5.52
CA ASP A 72 5.58 -7.79 5.25
C ASP A 72 4.67 -6.60 4.97
N VAL A 73 4.92 -5.50 5.69
CA VAL A 73 4.26 -4.22 5.49
C VAL A 73 5.31 -3.11 5.54
N ARG A 74 5.46 -2.35 4.46
CA ARG A 74 6.45 -1.27 4.38
C ARG A 74 6.09 -0.19 3.35
N GLU A 75 6.64 1.00 3.55
CA GLU A 75 6.59 2.10 2.59
C GLU A 75 7.46 1.79 1.36
N LEU A 76 6.94 2.12 0.17
CA LEU A 76 7.67 2.10 -1.10
C LEU A 76 8.21 3.50 -1.35
N VAL A 77 9.48 3.70 -1.02
CA VAL A 77 10.18 4.96 -1.30
C VAL A 77 10.74 4.85 -2.72
N GLU A 78 10.35 5.74 -3.64
CA GLU A 78 11.03 5.83 -4.92
C GLU A 78 12.52 6.16 -4.69
N PRO A 79 13.45 5.50 -5.40
CA PRO A 79 14.84 5.89 -5.35
C PRO A 79 14.96 7.33 -5.85
N ALA A 80 15.58 8.19 -5.04
CA ALA A 80 15.84 9.60 -5.35
C ALA A 80 16.74 9.78 -6.59
#